data_AF-A0A6N7QFC3-F1
#
_entry.id   AF-A0A6N7QFC3-F1
#
_cell.length_a   1.000
_cell.length_b   1.000
_cell.length_c   1.000
_cell.angle_alpha   90.00
_cell.angle_beta   90.00
_cell.angle_gamma   90.00
#
_symmetry.space_group_name_H-M   'P 1'
#
loop_
_entity.id
_entity.type
_entity.pdbx_description
1 polymer ?
#
loop_
_entity_poly.entity_id
_entity_poly.type
_entity_poly.pdbx_seq_one_letter_code
_entity_poly.pdbx_strand_id
1 'polypeptide(L)'
;MTSPSAHAELGLDLPERPGTHCLEHLIQASATRELVVTEDIRDRRGILLVAKGQRINAGLRERLIARRLLRPLESSLAFCEELRPSEVQLAAQRELDEHPHLRQLLGEQAQPVMAMLARARTLGAPGTLLTTLGQTRPAAFSHAVRVAMLVSWLAALLSRSDAAMREAAEVGLLHDLGEMYVDPAVLELPEAQQDFAQWRMRCVHPVISAALLGESGVYSAQQAAAAREHHERIDGSGYPVGASALSPLGRLISCAEALDGLFEREQGHAQALARMRIALRVVPGQFPRDVVDLLTERLRDCALEQAPAHDPQHLREVVAALLDGLERARDEALRLQRGGDLREDERAALQHLLLLIVGYIMAIHDSGAGKMVEQLPWLIAAPEAAEEVDRVCCELRWQLPGLRHHAALLAHRRARSADDWQPLLDALDIALPTAQGAPAPVPALDTAPLQTAQAEQEAQCDAMTDALG
;
A
#
# COMPACT_ATOMS: atom_id res chain seq x y z
N MET A 1 34.46 -8.68 -20.57
CA MET A 1 33.87 -9.52 -19.50
C MET A 1 33.40 -8.57 -18.43
N THR A 2 32.18 -8.08 -18.58
CA THR A 2 31.50 -7.22 -17.61
C THR A 2 31.10 -8.08 -16.42
N SER A 3 31.44 -7.65 -15.19
CA SER A 3 30.86 -8.24 -13.99
C SER A 3 29.34 -8.29 -14.14
N PRO A 4 28.67 -9.34 -13.65
CA PRO A 4 27.22 -9.29 -13.51
C PRO A 4 26.90 -8.05 -12.68
N SER A 5 26.04 -7.19 -13.22
CA SER A 5 25.58 -6.03 -12.48
C SER A 5 24.85 -6.51 -11.23
N ALA A 6 24.85 -5.69 -10.17
CA ALA A 6 24.05 -5.94 -8.97
C ALA A 6 22.55 -6.18 -9.30
N HIS A 7 22.10 -5.83 -10.51
CA HIS A 7 20.78 -6.11 -11.09
C HIS A 7 20.44 -7.61 -11.19
N ALA A 8 21.42 -8.50 -11.43
CA ALA A 8 21.15 -9.93 -11.55
C ALA A 8 20.91 -10.63 -10.19
N GLU A 9 21.35 -10.03 -9.08
CA GLU A 9 21.23 -10.62 -7.74
C GLU A 9 19.86 -10.37 -7.09
N LEU A 10 19.05 -9.44 -7.61
CA LEU A 10 17.74 -9.08 -7.04
C LEU A 10 16.54 -9.59 -7.86
N GLY A 11 16.72 -10.09 -9.09
CA GLY A 11 15.63 -10.68 -9.89
C GLY A 11 14.53 -9.68 -10.32
N LEU A 12 14.81 -8.38 -10.32
CA LEU A 12 13.84 -7.28 -10.47
C LEU A 12 13.78 -6.70 -11.90
N ASP A 13 13.78 -7.52 -12.95
CA ASP A 13 13.68 -6.98 -14.31
C ASP A 13 12.26 -6.42 -14.57
N LEU A 14 12.17 -5.11 -14.89
CA LEU A 14 10.93 -4.50 -15.37
C LEU A 14 10.42 -5.18 -16.64
N PRO A 15 9.10 -5.13 -16.92
CA PRO A 15 8.52 -5.69 -18.13
C PRO A 15 9.30 -5.38 -19.42
N GLU A 16 9.63 -6.42 -20.20
CA GLU A 16 10.36 -6.26 -21.47
C GLU A 16 9.56 -5.49 -22.54
N ARG A 17 8.25 -5.32 -22.32
CA ARG A 17 7.35 -4.46 -23.10
C ARG A 17 7.01 -3.22 -22.27
N PRO A 18 6.95 -2.02 -22.87
CA PRO A 18 6.50 -0.84 -22.14
C PRO A 18 5.11 -1.11 -21.56
N GLY A 19 4.95 -0.87 -20.26
CA GLY A 19 3.66 -1.04 -19.58
C GLY A 19 2.61 -0.21 -20.32
N THR A 20 1.57 -0.87 -20.83
CA THR A 20 0.58 -0.20 -21.70
C THR A 20 -0.08 0.96 -20.94
N HIS A 21 -0.43 0.76 -19.67
CA HIS A 21 -0.97 1.80 -18.80
C HIS A 21 0.02 2.95 -18.57
N CYS A 22 1.30 2.63 -18.31
CA CYS A 22 2.32 3.66 -18.11
C CYS A 22 2.50 4.54 -19.35
N LEU A 23 2.48 3.93 -20.55
CA LEU A 23 2.56 4.67 -21.80
C LEU A 23 1.35 5.58 -22.01
N GLU A 24 0.13 5.12 -21.70
CA GLU A 24 -1.08 5.95 -21.80
C GLU A 24 -0.98 7.18 -20.90
N HIS A 25 -0.55 7.00 -19.66
CA HIS A 25 -0.34 8.11 -18.74
C HIS A 25 0.73 9.08 -19.25
N LEU A 26 1.85 8.60 -19.77
CA LEU A 26 2.90 9.43 -20.36
C LEU A 26 2.39 10.22 -21.58
N ILE A 27 1.60 9.60 -22.45
CA ILE A 27 0.97 10.26 -23.60
C ILE A 27 -0.03 11.32 -23.13
N GLN A 28 -0.86 11.02 -22.14
CA GLN A 28 -1.81 11.97 -21.56
C GLN A 28 -1.08 13.18 -20.95
N ALA A 29 -0.04 12.95 -20.16
CA ALA A 29 0.79 14.00 -19.58
C ALA A 29 1.48 14.87 -20.65
N SER A 30 1.90 14.25 -21.77
CA SER A 30 2.53 14.95 -22.90
C SER A 30 1.65 16.01 -23.56
N ALA A 31 0.32 15.96 -23.34
CA ALA A 31 -0.61 16.97 -23.85
C ALA A 31 -0.48 18.32 -23.13
N THR A 32 0.07 18.34 -21.91
CA THR A 32 0.17 19.56 -21.08
C THR A 32 1.60 19.96 -20.75
N ARG A 33 2.55 19.02 -20.70
CA ARG A 33 4.00 19.29 -20.60
C ARG A 33 4.72 18.61 -21.75
N GLU A 34 5.69 19.29 -22.35
CA GLU A 34 6.43 18.74 -23.48
C GLU A 34 7.32 17.56 -23.02
N LEU A 35 7.00 16.36 -23.50
CA LEU A 35 7.74 15.12 -23.24
C LEU A 35 8.58 14.74 -24.46
N VAL A 36 9.89 14.63 -24.27
CA VAL A 36 10.86 14.38 -25.34
C VAL A 36 11.67 13.12 -25.09
N VAL A 37 12.14 12.53 -26.20
CA VAL A 37 13.02 11.37 -26.20
C VAL A 37 14.46 11.82 -25.98
N THR A 38 15.09 11.37 -24.89
CA THR A 38 16.44 11.80 -24.47
C THR A 38 17.56 11.03 -25.17
N GLU A 39 17.25 9.81 -25.63
CA GLU A 39 18.13 8.94 -26.41
C GLU A 39 17.33 8.07 -27.39
N ASP A 40 17.98 7.52 -28.41
CA ASP A 40 17.31 6.68 -29.41
C ASP A 40 16.58 5.48 -28.77
N ILE A 41 15.25 5.44 -28.92
CA ILE A 41 14.44 4.31 -28.48
C ILE A 41 14.55 3.21 -29.54
N ARG A 42 15.07 2.06 -29.13
CA ARG A 42 15.31 0.89 -29.98
C ARG A 42 14.60 -0.33 -29.44
N ASP A 43 14.18 -1.22 -30.34
CA ASP A 43 13.75 -2.56 -29.94
C ASP A 43 14.97 -3.44 -29.56
N ARG A 44 14.72 -4.62 -28.97
CA ARG A 44 15.78 -5.58 -28.59
C ARG A 44 16.62 -6.10 -29.77
N ARG A 45 16.16 -5.93 -31.01
CA ARG A 45 16.93 -6.27 -32.22
C ARG A 45 17.79 -5.09 -32.68
N GLY A 46 17.77 -3.97 -31.97
CA GLY A 46 18.50 -2.74 -32.28
C GLY A 46 17.81 -1.82 -33.28
N ILE A 47 16.58 -2.13 -33.71
CA ILE A 47 15.83 -1.33 -34.69
C ILE A 47 15.39 -0.03 -34.02
N LEU A 48 15.71 1.10 -34.65
CA LEU A 48 15.29 2.42 -34.20
C LEU A 48 13.78 2.58 -34.35
N LEU A 49 13.10 2.81 -33.22
CA LEU A 49 11.66 3.07 -33.18
C LEU A 49 11.38 4.57 -33.11
N VAL A 50 12.10 5.32 -32.28
CA VAL A 50 11.93 6.77 -32.13
C VAL A 50 13.30 7.39 -31.94
N ALA A 51 13.61 8.43 -32.72
CA ALA A 51 14.91 9.10 -32.65
C ALA A 51 14.97 10.07 -31.46
N LYS A 52 16.18 10.25 -30.92
CA LYS A 52 16.47 11.30 -29.93
C LYS A 52 15.93 12.67 -30.38
N GLY A 53 15.31 13.39 -29.43
CA GLY A 53 14.76 14.73 -29.61
C GLY A 53 13.33 14.76 -30.18
N GLN A 54 12.76 13.61 -30.55
CA GLN A 54 11.35 13.57 -30.96
C GLN A 54 10.41 13.71 -29.76
N ARG A 55 9.24 14.30 -30.00
CA ARG A 55 8.16 14.41 -29.01
C ARG A 55 7.35 13.12 -28.97
N ILE A 56 6.97 12.69 -27.77
CA ILE A 56 6.00 11.62 -27.58
C ILE A 56 4.58 12.16 -27.81
N ASN A 57 3.75 11.38 -28.51
CA ASN A 57 2.33 11.68 -28.74
C ASN A 57 1.57 10.39 -29.08
N ALA A 58 0.23 10.48 -29.17
CA ALA A 58 -0.66 9.36 -29.43
C ALA A 58 -0.33 8.58 -30.73
N GLY A 59 0.22 9.23 -31.76
CA GLY A 59 0.59 8.58 -33.03
C GLY A 59 1.80 7.64 -32.93
N LEU A 60 2.59 7.73 -31.86
CA LEU A 60 3.71 6.82 -31.59
C LEU A 60 3.31 5.60 -30.75
N ARG A 61 2.09 5.59 -30.20
CA ARG A 61 1.59 4.56 -29.29
C ARG A 61 1.72 3.15 -29.86
N GLU A 62 1.10 2.89 -31.01
CA GLU A 62 1.08 1.56 -31.64
C GLU A 62 2.48 1.05 -31.96
N ARG A 63 3.39 1.96 -32.35
CA ARG A 63 4.78 1.63 -32.66
C ARG A 63 5.57 1.18 -31.43
N LEU A 64 5.31 1.80 -30.28
CA LEU A 64 6.00 1.51 -29.02
C LEU A 64 5.44 0.24 -28.35
N ILE A 65 4.11 0.08 -28.27
CA ILE A 65 3.47 -1.09 -27.63
C ILE A 65 3.79 -2.39 -28.37
N ALA A 66 3.88 -2.34 -29.70
CA ALA A 66 4.08 -3.55 -30.52
C ALA A 66 5.48 -4.17 -30.40
N ARG A 67 6.41 -3.59 -29.63
CA ARG A 67 7.82 -3.97 -29.61
C ARG A 67 8.33 -4.15 -28.18
N ARG A 68 9.26 -5.11 -28.01
CA ARG A 68 10.07 -5.22 -26.79
C ARG A 68 11.23 -4.24 -26.88
N LEU A 69 11.29 -3.28 -25.97
CA LEU A 69 12.28 -2.22 -25.98
C LEU A 69 13.62 -2.72 -25.43
N LEU A 70 14.71 -2.08 -25.87
CA LEU A 70 16.05 -2.37 -25.38
C LEU A 70 16.25 -1.91 -23.92
N ARG A 71 15.55 -0.84 -23.53
CA ARG A 71 15.52 -0.29 -22.17
C ARG A 71 14.07 0.08 -21.81
N PRO A 72 13.73 0.18 -20.51
CA PRO A 72 12.44 0.72 -20.09
C PRO A 72 12.18 2.09 -20.71
N LEU A 73 10.94 2.35 -21.10
CA LEU A 73 10.60 3.52 -21.93
C LEU A 73 10.94 4.83 -21.22
N GLU A 74 10.49 4.96 -19.98
CA GLU A 74 10.67 6.08 -19.06
C GLU A 74 12.14 6.43 -18.83
N SER A 75 13.07 5.48 -18.98
CA SER A 75 14.51 5.75 -18.89
C SER A 75 15.03 6.60 -20.06
N SER A 76 14.31 6.58 -21.20
CA SER A 76 14.64 7.27 -22.44
C SER A 76 13.78 8.51 -22.69
N LEU A 77 13.00 8.93 -21.68
CA LEU A 77 12.10 10.08 -21.76
C LEU A 77 12.46 11.11 -20.67
N ALA A 78 12.18 12.38 -20.94
CA ALA A 78 12.19 13.44 -19.95
C ALA A 78 11.25 14.56 -20.36
N PHE A 79 10.64 15.22 -19.39
CA PHE A 79 9.94 16.47 -19.67
C PHE A 79 10.94 17.62 -19.87
N CYS A 80 10.64 18.52 -20.81
CA CYS A 80 11.37 19.79 -20.90
C CYS A 80 11.25 20.60 -19.60
N GLU A 81 10.10 20.49 -18.93
CA GLU A 81 9.82 21.07 -17.62
C GLU A 81 9.29 20.01 -16.65
N GLU A 82 10.20 19.29 -16.00
CA GLU A 82 9.90 18.36 -14.92
C GLU A 82 9.19 19.06 -13.74
N LEU A 83 8.52 18.28 -12.90
CA LEU A 83 7.91 18.75 -11.66
C LEU A 83 8.97 19.42 -10.78
N ARG A 84 8.77 20.72 -10.52
CA ARG A 84 9.71 21.52 -9.74
C ARG A 84 9.52 21.26 -8.24
N PRO A 85 10.57 21.34 -7.43
CA PRO A 85 10.45 21.22 -5.97
C PRO A 85 9.47 22.24 -5.35
N SER A 86 9.32 23.42 -5.95
CA SER A 86 8.32 24.42 -5.53
C SER A 86 6.88 23.96 -5.75
N GLU A 87 6.62 23.12 -6.77
CA GLU A 87 5.29 22.57 -7.03
C GLU A 87 4.95 21.49 -6.01
N VAL A 88 5.92 20.64 -5.64
CA VAL A 88 5.80 19.68 -4.53
C VAL A 88 5.54 20.40 -3.21
N GLN A 89 6.29 21.48 -2.94
CA GLN A 89 6.09 22.28 -1.73
C GLN A 89 4.71 22.94 -1.69
N LEU A 90 4.22 23.44 -2.84
CA LEU A 90 2.87 24.00 -2.92
C LEU A 90 1.80 22.93 -2.68
N ALA A 91 1.97 21.72 -3.22
CA ALA A 91 1.08 20.60 -2.94
C ALA A 91 1.09 20.26 -1.44
N ALA A 92 2.27 20.13 -0.82
CA ALA A 92 2.39 19.84 0.60
C ALA A 92 1.76 20.92 1.49
N GLN A 93 1.82 22.19 1.07
CA GLN A 93 1.15 23.27 1.77
C GLN A 93 -0.38 23.12 1.69
N ARG A 94 -0.91 22.73 0.54
CA ARG A 94 -2.35 22.44 0.39
C ARG A 94 -2.77 21.28 1.28
N GLU A 95 -1.98 20.20 1.34
CA GLU A 95 -2.28 19.09 2.25
C GLU A 95 -2.32 19.54 3.71
N LEU A 96 -1.41 20.43 4.16
CA LEU A 96 -1.50 21.00 5.52
C LEU A 96 -2.75 21.87 5.72
N ASP A 97 -3.16 22.62 4.70
CA ASP A 97 -4.32 23.51 4.74
C ASP A 97 -5.64 22.73 4.77
N GLU A 98 -5.72 21.67 3.97
CA GLU A 98 -6.90 20.80 3.82
C GLU A 98 -6.99 19.74 4.93
N HIS A 99 -5.87 19.34 5.52
CA HIS A 99 -5.80 18.34 6.59
C HIS A 99 -5.23 18.91 7.92
N PRO A 100 -6.04 19.65 8.71
CA PRO A 100 -5.67 20.14 10.04
C PRO A 100 -5.04 19.10 10.99
N HIS A 101 -5.46 17.83 10.92
CA HIS A 101 -4.90 16.75 11.73
C HIS A 101 -3.45 16.43 11.35
N LEU A 102 -3.10 16.51 10.06
CA LEU A 102 -1.73 16.34 9.59
C LEU A 102 -0.86 17.48 10.14
N ARG A 103 -1.36 18.73 10.08
CA ARG A 103 -0.68 19.89 10.68
C ARG A 103 -0.50 19.73 12.18
N GLN A 104 -1.52 19.28 12.90
CA GLN A 104 -1.46 19.05 14.34
C GLN A 104 -0.46 17.95 14.69
N LEU A 105 -0.42 16.86 13.91
CA LEU A 105 0.49 15.74 14.10
C LEU A 105 1.95 16.14 13.87
N LEU A 106 2.23 16.88 12.79
CA LEU A 106 3.57 17.36 12.47
C LEU A 106 4.05 18.41 13.48
N GLY A 107 3.16 19.27 13.96
CA GLY A 107 3.45 20.29 14.97
C GLY A 107 4.65 21.16 14.58
N GLU A 108 5.63 21.30 15.48
CA GLU A 108 6.84 22.09 15.26
C GLU A 108 7.73 21.55 14.11
N GLN A 109 7.56 20.28 13.73
CA GLN A 109 8.34 19.67 12.64
C GLN A 109 7.75 19.96 11.25
N ALA A 110 6.60 20.62 11.14
CA ALA A 110 6.01 20.94 9.85
C ALA A 110 6.96 21.75 8.96
N GLN A 111 7.60 22.80 9.50
CA GLN A 111 8.53 23.63 8.73
C GLN A 111 9.80 22.87 8.27
N PRO A 112 10.50 22.11 9.14
CA PRO A 112 11.58 21.23 8.71
C PRO A 112 11.18 20.23 7.62
N VAL A 113 10.01 19.59 7.76
CA VAL A 113 9.49 18.64 6.76
C VAL A 113 9.26 19.33 5.41
N MET A 114 8.60 20.49 5.41
CA MET A 114 8.38 21.28 4.19
C MET A 114 9.69 21.70 3.52
N ALA A 115 10.71 22.05 4.31
CA ALA A 115 12.04 22.38 3.80
C ALA A 115 12.74 21.16 3.18
N MET A 116 12.51 19.95 3.68
CA MET A 116 13.04 18.72 3.09
C MET A 116 12.35 18.36 1.79
N LEU A 117 11.03 18.48 1.69
CA LEU A 117 10.30 18.25 0.44
C LEU A 117 10.78 19.20 -0.67
N ALA A 118 11.07 20.46 -0.34
CA ALA A 118 11.64 21.43 -1.28
C ALA A 118 13.07 21.07 -1.78
N ARG A 119 13.73 20.11 -1.12
CA ARG A 119 15.07 19.63 -1.45
C ARG A 119 15.05 18.19 -1.97
N ALA A 120 13.88 17.55 -2.07
CA ALA A 120 13.74 16.20 -2.57
C ALA A 120 14.11 16.15 -4.06
N ARG A 121 14.93 15.17 -4.44
CA ARG A 121 15.30 14.95 -5.84
C ARG A 121 14.17 14.22 -6.56
N THR A 122 13.76 14.76 -7.69
CA THR A 122 12.79 14.20 -8.64
C THR A 122 13.47 14.03 -10.00
N LEU A 123 14.48 13.17 -10.08
CA LEU A 123 15.38 13.06 -11.23
C LEU A 123 15.26 11.70 -11.92
N GLY A 124 15.68 11.65 -13.19
CA GLY A 124 15.66 10.43 -14.00
C GLY A 124 14.24 9.94 -14.24
N ALA A 125 14.11 8.65 -14.57
CA ALA A 125 12.83 8.00 -14.81
C ALA A 125 11.82 8.19 -13.66
N PRO A 126 12.19 8.06 -12.36
CA PRO A 126 11.24 8.32 -11.27
C PRO A 126 10.72 9.76 -11.26
N GLY A 127 11.55 10.75 -11.59
CA GLY A 127 11.12 12.15 -11.73
C GLY A 127 10.09 12.34 -12.84
N THR A 128 10.36 11.78 -14.03
CA THR A 128 9.44 11.83 -15.17
C THR A 128 8.10 11.15 -14.84
N LEU A 129 8.12 10.01 -14.14
CA LEU A 129 6.90 9.34 -13.71
C LEU A 129 6.15 10.12 -12.62
N LEU A 130 6.84 10.75 -11.68
CA LEU A 130 6.21 11.62 -10.68
C LEU A 130 5.54 12.85 -11.32
N THR A 131 6.20 13.46 -12.32
CA THR A 131 5.60 14.52 -13.13
C THR A 131 4.33 14.04 -13.83
N THR A 132 4.36 12.83 -14.39
CA THR A 132 3.21 12.20 -15.03
C THR A 132 2.06 11.93 -14.04
N LEU A 133 2.40 11.41 -12.85
CA LEU A 133 1.45 11.15 -11.76
C LEU A 133 0.72 12.43 -11.37
N GLY A 134 1.46 13.52 -11.13
CA GLY A 134 0.88 14.82 -10.75
C GLY A 134 -0.08 15.42 -11.79
N GLN A 135 0.04 15.03 -13.06
CA GLN A 135 -0.83 15.53 -14.14
C GLN A 135 -2.03 14.64 -14.42
N THR A 136 -1.87 13.33 -14.24
CA THR A 136 -2.85 12.33 -14.70
C THR A 136 -3.63 11.68 -13.55
N ARG A 137 -3.06 11.68 -12.34
CA ARG A 137 -3.65 11.06 -11.14
C ARG A 137 -3.47 11.98 -9.91
N PRO A 138 -4.22 13.10 -9.82
CA PRO A 138 -4.04 14.09 -8.75
C PRO A 138 -4.20 13.52 -7.33
N ALA A 139 -5.15 12.60 -7.11
CA ALA A 139 -5.34 11.97 -5.80
C ALA A 139 -4.13 11.14 -5.36
N ALA A 140 -3.56 10.32 -6.26
CA ALA A 140 -2.36 9.54 -5.99
C ALA A 140 -1.13 10.44 -5.75
N PHE A 141 -1.05 11.59 -6.44
CA PHE A 141 0.00 12.57 -6.16
C PHE A 141 -0.15 13.22 -4.78
N SER A 142 -1.38 13.58 -4.38
CA SER A 142 -1.66 14.09 -3.02
C SER A 142 -1.30 13.05 -1.95
N HIS A 143 -1.65 11.78 -2.16
CA HIS A 143 -1.24 10.66 -1.30
C HIS A 143 0.29 10.57 -1.18
N ALA A 144 1.03 10.55 -2.30
CA ALA A 144 2.49 10.53 -2.29
C ALA A 144 3.10 11.72 -1.54
N VAL A 145 2.50 12.91 -1.64
CA VAL A 145 2.94 14.10 -0.89
C VAL A 145 2.68 13.95 0.61
N ARG A 146 1.51 13.47 1.04
CA ARG A 146 1.23 13.25 2.47
C ARG A 146 2.10 12.15 3.06
N VAL A 147 2.31 11.04 2.36
CA VAL A 147 3.23 9.97 2.77
C VAL A 147 4.65 10.51 2.90
N ALA A 148 5.12 11.32 1.93
CA ALA A 148 6.42 11.99 2.01
C ALA A 148 6.55 12.88 3.25
N MET A 149 5.50 13.63 3.60
CA MET A 149 5.48 14.44 4.81
C MET A 149 5.54 13.59 6.08
N LEU A 150 4.74 12.52 6.15
CA LEU A 150 4.66 11.61 7.29
C LEU A 150 5.95 10.84 7.53
N VAL A 151 6.52 10.23 6.50
CA VAL A 151 7.77 9.47 6.63
C VAL A 151 8.97 10.37 6.96
N SER A 152 9.00 11.59 6.41
CA SER A 152 10.03 12.59 6.76
C SER A 152 9.91 13.05 8.20
N TRP A 153 8.68 13.22 8.68
CA TRP A 153 8.39 13.56 10.07
C TRP A 153 8.83 12.44 11.03
N LEU A 154 8.49 11.19 10.73
CA LEU A 154 8.95 10.03 11.50
C LEU A 154 10.49 9.93 11.52
N ALA A 155 11.13 10.14 10.38
CA ALA A 155 12.59 10.17 10.29
C ALA A 155 13.21 11.31 11.12
N ALA A 156 12.57 12.48 11.15
CA ALA A 156 12.99 13.62 11.96
C ALA A 156 12.95 13.29 13.46
N LEU A 157 11.90 12.61 13.91
CA LEU A 157 11.74 12.23 15.32
C LEU A 157 12.77 11.18 15.77
N LEU A 158 13.17 10.26 14.91
CA LEU A 158 14.10 9.17 15.26
C LEU A 158 15.58 9.52 15.07
N SER A 159 15.93 10.24 14.00
CA SER A 159 17.34 10.38 13.57
C SER A 159 17.86 11.81 13.52
N ARG A 160 16.96 12.81 13.43
CA ARG A 160 17.27 14.25 13.29
C ARG A 160 18.32 14.61 12.22
N SER A 161 18.55 13.75 11.22
CA SER A 161 19.52 13.99 10.15
C SER A 161 18.81 14.50 8.89
N ASP A 162 19.22 15.66 8.38
CA ASP A 162 18.77 16.21 7.09
C ASP A 162 18.87 15.19 5.95
N ALA A 163 19.91 14.36 5.94
CA ALA A 163 20.09 13.34 4.91
C ALA A 163 19.01 12.25 5.01
N ALA A 164 18.75 11.75 6.22
CA ALA A 164 17.73 10.73 6.45
C ALA A 164 16.32 11.28 6.17
N MET A 165 16.03 12.51 6.59
CA MET A 165 14.75 13.16 6.31
C MET A 165 14.55 13.40 4.80
N ARG A 166 15.59 13.79 4.08
CA ARG A 166 15.52 13.95 2.62
C ARG A 166 15.32 12.63 1.90
N GLU A 167 16.04 11.57 2.29
CA GLU A 167 15.83 10.23 1.70
C GLU A 167 14.42 9.71 1.97
N ALA A 168 13.90 9.98 3.17
CA ALA A 168 12.51 9.70 3.55
C ALA A 168 11.52 10.48 2.67
N ALA A 169 11.70 11.79 2.51
CA ALA A 169 10.85 12.62 1.63
C ALA A 169 10.85 12.09 0.19
N GLU A 170 12.04 11.78 -0.33
CA GLU A 170 12.21 11.24 -1.68
C GLU A 170 11.49 9.89 -1.84
N VAL A 171 11.66 8.93 -0.93
CA VAL A 171 10.96 7.63 -1.08
C VAL A 171 9.45 7.78 -0.90
N GLY A 172 8.99 8.63 0.02
CA GLY A 172 7.56 8.86 0.20
C GLY A 172 6.88 9.44 -1.05
N LEU A 173 7.57 10.28 -1.82
CA LEU A 173 7.06 10.79 -3.09
C LEU A 173 7.02 9.72 -4.20
N LEU A 174 7.82 8.66 -4.08
CA LEU A 174 8.12 7.75 -5.20
C LEU A 174 7.68 6.30 -4.95
N HIS A 175 7.20 5.97 -3.76
CA HIS A 175 6.93 4.60 -3.34
C HIS A 175 5.85 3.89 -4.19
N ASP A 176 4.91 4.66 -4.75
CA ASP A 176 3.78 4.16 -5.54
C ASP A 176 3.91 4.40 -7.06
N LEU A 177 5.09 4.77 -7.56
CA LEU A 177 5.25 4.96 -9.01
C LEU A 177 4.97 3.70 -9.83
N GLY A 178 5.08 2.52 -9.22
CA GLY A 178 4.69 1.25 -9.82
C GLY A 178 3.21 1.16 -10.17
N GLU A 179 2.33 1.93 -9.51
CA GLU A 179 0.91 1.98 -9.85
C GLU A 179 0.66 2.44 -11.29
N MET A 180 1.59 3.21 -11.86
CA MET A 180 1.51 3.66 -13.26
C MET A 180 1.50 2.51 -14.26
N TYR A 181 1.88 1.30 -13.84
CA TYR A 181 1.91 0.07 -14.65
C TYR A 181 0.70 -0.84 -14.41
N VAL A 182 -0.10 -0.57 -13.38
CA VAL A 182 -1.27 -1.35 -12.99
C VAL A 182 -2.50 -0.83 -13.74
N ASP A 183 -3.45 -1.72 -14.06
CA ASP A 183 -4.71 -1.31 -14.67
C ASP A 183 -5.45 -0.31 -13.76
N PRO A 184 -5.76 0.91 -14.25
CA PRO A 184 -6.52 1.90 -13.48
C PRO A 184 -7.84 1.35 -12.93
N ALA A 185 -8.52 0.46 -13.66
CA ALA A 185 -9.79 -0.14 -13.20
C ALA A 185 -9.61 -0.97 -11.92
N VAL A 186 -8.45 -1.61 -11.75
CA VAL A 186 -8.12 -2.34 -10.53
C VAL A 186 -7.70 -1.40 -9.41
N LEU A 187 -7.01 -0.29 -9.70
CA LEU A 187 -6.63 0.69 -8.67
C LEU A 187 -7.84 1.45 -8.11
N GLU A 188 -8.86 1.70 -8.94
CA GLU A 188 -10.10 2.41 -8.56
C GLU A 188 -11.03 1.56 -7.68
N LEU A 189 -10.92 0.22 -7.74
CA LEU A 189 -11.69 -0.68 -6.88
C LEU A 189 -11.14 -0.66 -5.45
N PRO A 190 -12.00 -0.49 -4.41
CA PRO A 190 -11.61 -0.70 -3.03
C PRO A 190 -11.02 -2.10 -2.84
N GLU A 191 -9.97 -2.25 -2.04
CA GLU A 191 -9.31 -3.55 -1.80
C GLU A 191 -10.31 -4.66 -1.40
N ALA A 192 -11.26 -4.35 -0.53
CA ALA A 192 -12.29 -5.29 -0.08
C ALA A 192 -13.25 -5.78 -1.20
N GLN A 193 -13.23 -5.15 -2.37
CA GLN A 193 -14.05 -5.52 -3.53
C GLN A 193 -13.21 -6.20 -4.62
N GLN A 194 -11.90 -6.30 -4.44
CA GLN A 194 -11.02 -6.94 -5.41
C GLN A 194 -11.11 -8.46 -5.25
N ASP A 195 -11.21 -9.16 -6.38
CA ASP A 195 -10.92 -10.58 -6.37
C ASP A 195 -9.41 -10.81 -6.14
N PHE A 196 -9.03 -12.06 -5.86
CA PHE A 196 -7.65 -12.39 -5.57
C PHE A 196 -6.69 -12.04 -6.72
N ALA A 197 -7.11 -12.19 -7.97
CA ALA A 197 -6.27 -11.90 -9.12
C ALA A 197 -6.04 -10.38 -9.30
N GLN A 198 -7.10 -9.59 -9.15
CA GLN A 198 -7.04 -8.13 -9.15
C GLN A 198 -6.13 -7.61 -8.02
N TRP A 199 -6.30 -8.16 -6.82
CA TRP A 199 -5.45 -7.79 -5.68
C TRP A 199 -3.98 -8.15 -5.90
N ARG A 200 -3.67 -9.33 -6.46
CA ARG A 200 -2.29 -9.70 -6.82
C ARG A 200 -1.66 -8.74 -7.82
N MET A 201 -2.44 -8.29 -8.80
CA MET A 201 -1.97 -7.31 -9.77
C MET A 201 -1.63 -5.97 -9.12
N ARG A 202 -2.43 -5.52 -8.15
CA ARG A 202 -2.11 -4.36 -7.30
C ARG A 202 -0.81 -4.61 -6.53
N CYS A 203 -0.60 -5.79 -5.94
CA CYS A 203 0.56 -6.12 -5.10
C CYS A 203 1.94 -6.03 -5.79
N VAL A 204 1.99 -5.85 -7.11
CA VAL A 204 3.24 -5.74 -7.86
C VAL A 204 3.81 -4.32 -7.89
N HIS A 205 3.01 -3.29 -7.61
CA HIS A 205 3.50 -1.92 -7.64
C HIS A 205 4.71 -1.63 -6.72
N PRO A 206 4.84 -2.21 -5.50
CA PRO A 206 6.02 -1.95 -4.66
C PRO A 206 7.30 -2.49 -5.31
N VAL A 207 7.18 -3.63 -6.00
CA VAL A 207 8.28 -4.27 -6.72
C VAL A 207 8.72 -3.39 -7.90
N ILE A 208 7.76 -2.88 -8.67
CA ILE A 208 8.04 -1.99 -9.81
C ILE A 208 8.67 -0.69 -9.33
N SER A 209 8.13 -0.06 -8.27
CA SER A 209 8.70 1.16 -7.68
C SER A 209 10.14 0.94 -7.23
N ALA A 210 10.43 -0.18 -6.56
CA ALA A 210 11.79 -0.52 -6.14
C ALA A 210 12.75 -0.68 -7.32
N ALA A 211 12.31 -1.34 -8.40
CA ALA A 211 13.07 -1.46 -9.64
C ALA A 211 13.36 -0.09 -10.28
N LEU A 212 12.33 0.77 -10.43
CA LEU A 212 12.46 2.12 -10.96
C LEU A 212 13.51 2.95 -10.18
N LEU A 213 13.47 2.87 -8.85
CA LEU A 213 14.43 3.56 -8.00
C LEU A 213 15.84 2.97 -8.13
N GLY A 214 15.96 1.65 -8.10
CA GLY A 214 17.24 0.93 -8.19
C GLY A 214 17.96 1.12 -9.53
N GLU A 215 17.22 1.16 -10.65
CA GLU A 215 17.78 1.32 -12.00
C GLU A 215 18.12 2.77 -12.34
N SER A 216 17.51 3.76 -11.66
CA SER A 216 17.71 5.18 -11.95
C SER A 216 19.15 5.67 -11.79
N GLY A 217 19.94 5.01 -10.93
CA GLY A 217 21.26 5.49 -10.50
C GLY A 217 21.25 6.77 -9.65
N VAL A 218 20.07 7.26 -9.26
CA VAL A 218 19.88 8.51 -8.48
C VAL A 218 19.63 8.23 -7.01
N TYR A 219 18.85 7.19 -6.72
CA TYR A 219 18.35 6.86 -5.38
C TYR A 219 19.16 5.72 -4.75
N SER A 220 19.22 5.69 -3.42
CA SER A 220 19.99 4.70 -2.67
C SER A 220 19.31 3.32 -2.68
N ALA A 221 20.08 2.26 -2.44
CA ALA A 221 19.53 0.92 -2.25
C ALA A 221 18.53 0.86 -1.09
N GLN A 222 18.70 1.69 -0.06
CA GLN A 222 17.76 1.79 1.05
C GLN A 222 16.42 2.42 0.63
N GLN A 223 16.43 3.40 -0.27
CA GLN A 223 15.21 3.98 -0.83
C GLN A 223 14.46 2.98 -1.72
N ALA A 224 15.19 2.22 -2.56
CA ALA A 224 14.60 1.15 -3.35
C ALA A 224 14.00 0.04 -2.47
N ALA A 225 14.71 -0.39 -1.41
CA ALA A 225 14.19 -1.35 -0.44
C ALA A 225 12.93 -0.83 0.27
N ALA A 226 12.94 0.43 0.72
CA ALA A 226 11.78 1.04 1.37
C ALA A 226 10.56 1.15 0.43
N ALA A 227 10.77 1.48 -0.84
CA ALA A 227 9.70 1.46 -1.85
C ALA A 227 9.16 0.03 -2.10
N ARG A 228 9.94 -1.03 -1.89
CA ARG A 228 9.44 -2.41 -1.93
C ARG A 228 8.65 -2.78 -0.67
N GLU A 229 9.09 -2.27 0.47
CA GLU A 229 8.66 -2.68 1.82
C GLU A 229 7.48 -1.88 2.36
N HIS A 230 6.95 -0.88 1.65
CA HIS A 230 5.97 0.05 2.21
C HIS A 230 4.60 -0.58 2.53
N HIS A 231 4.26 -1.72 1.92
CA HIS A 231 3.10 -2.52 2.31
C HIS A 231 3.45 -3.77 3.15
N GLU A 232 4.72 -3.94 3.50
CA GLU A 232 5.12 -5.00 4.40
C GLU A 232 4.78 -4.65 5.87
N ARG A 233 4.62 -5.69 6.70
CA ARG A 233 4.32 -5.58 8.12
C ARG A 233 5.32 -6.41 8.90
N ILE A 234 5.76 -5.96 10.07
CA ILE A 234 6.86 -6.65 10.80
C ILE A 234 6.45 -8.00 11.39
N ASP A 235 5.14 -8.28 11.46
CA ASP A 235 4.60 -9.60 11.76
C ASP A 235 4.61 -10.54 10.53
N GLY A 236 4.90 -10.03 9.33
CA GLY A 236 4.91 -10.79 8.08
C GLY A 236 3.52 -10.97 7.45
N SER A 237 2.52 -10.17 7.83
CA SER A 237 1.18 -10.18 7.21
C SER A 237 1.06 -9.28 5.97
N GLY A 238 2.14 -8.58 5.61
CA GLY A 238 2.17 -7.64 4.49
C GLY A 238 2.55 -8.28 3.16
N TYR A 239 2.75 -7.44 2.14
CA TYR A 239 3.10 -7.83 0.78
C TYR A 239 4.17 -6.90 0.21
N PRO A 240 4.91 -7.28 -0.85
CA PRO A 240 4.69 -8.42 -1.77
C PRO A 240 5.21 -9.79 -1.31
N VAL A 241 6.08 -9.87 -0.30
CA VAL A 241 6.73 -11.12 0.11
C VAL A 241 6.33 -11.60 1.51
N GLY A 242 5.78 -10.72 2.36
CA GLY A 242 5.48 -11.06 3.76
C GLY A 242 6.73 -11.00 4.63
N ALA A 243 7.60 -10.02 4.38
CA ALA A 243 8.85 -9.85 5.10
C ALA A 243 8.60 -9.29 6.50
N SER A 244 9.13 -9.96 7.52
CA SER A 244 9.14 -9.44 8.90
C SER A 244 10.38 -8.59 9.22
N ALA A 245 11.47 -8.81 8.47
CA ALA A 245 12.74 -8.12 8.62
C ALA A 245 12.84 -6.92 7.66
N LEU A 246 12.17 -5.83 8.01
CA LEU A 246 12.17 -4.60 7.20
C LEU A 246 13.41 -3.73 7.44
N SER A 247 13.86 -3.06 6.39
CA SER A 247 14.91 -2.05 6.46
C SER A 247 14.50 -0.89 7.39
N PRO A 248 15.46 -0.11 7.92
CA PRO A 248 15.12 1.03 8.80
C PRO A 248 14.17 2.02 8.15
N LEU A 249 14.27 2.26 6.83
CA LEU A 249 13.39 3.18 6.12
C LEU A 249 12.06 2.52 5.73
N GLY A 250 12.06 1.23 5.37
CA GLY A 250 10.85 0.43 5.15
C GLY A 250 9.92 0.40 6.36
N ARG A 251 10.50 0.30 7.56
CA ARG A 251 9.77 0.43 8.84
C ARG A 251 9.02 1.75 8.98
N LEU A 252 9.62 2.86 8.54
CA LEU A 252 9.00 4.18 8.65
C LEU A 252 7.93 4.39 7.58
N ILE A 253 8.22 4.03 6.33
CA ILE A 253 7.26 4.25 5.24
C ILE A 253 6.04 3.34 5.38
N SER A 254 6.20 2.09 5.84
CA SER A 254 5.05 1.22 6.12
C SER A 254 4.13 1.75 7.22
N CYS A 255 4.68 2.46 8.20
CA CYS A 255 3.89 3.20 9.17
C CYS A 255 3.21 4.39 8.52
N ALA A 256 3.97 5.25 7.81
CA ALA A 256 3.44 6.45 7.14
C ALA A 256 2.28 6.11 6.19
N GLU A 257 2.39 5.01 5.45
CA GLU A 257 1.37 4.48 4.55
C GLU A 257 0.07 4.12 5.30
N ALA A 258 0.19 3.41 6.42
CA ALA A 258 -0.95 3.11 7.27
C ALA A 258 -1.58 4.37 7.88
N LEU A 259 -0.76 5.36 8.25
CA LEU A 259 -1.25 6.64 8.78
C LEU A 259 -2.04 7.43 7.75
N ASP A 260 -1.55 7.52 6.51
CA ASP A 260 -2.24 8.25 5.45
C ASP A 260 -3.58 7.59 5.08
N GLY A 261 -3.59 6.27 4.99
CA GLY A 261 -4.83 5.50 4.74
C GLY A 261 -5.91 5.69 5.81
N LEU A 262 -5.56 6.15 7.02
CA LEU A 262 -6.52 6.53 8.06
C LEU A 262 -7.03 7.97 7.88
N PHE A 263 -6.21 8.87 7.34
CA PHE A 263 -6.58 10.26 7.09
C PHE A 263 -7.54 10.43 5.92
N GLU A 264 -7.37 9.68 4.83
CA GLU A 264 -8.26 9.79 3.66
C GLU A 264 -9.68 9.30 3.94
N ARG A 265 -9.84 8.36 4.87
CA ARG A 265 -11.09 7.62 5.07
C ARG A 265 -12.06 8.26 6.05
N GLU A 266 -11.54 9.06 6.97
CA GLU A 266 -12.35 9.66 8.02
C GLU A 266 -12.86 11.04 7.60
N GLN A 267 -14.18 11.18 7.47
CA GLN A 267 -14.82 12.45 7.11
C GLN A 267 -14.69 13.53 8.21
N GLY A 268 -14.08 13.19 9.36
CA GLY A 268 -13.85 14.08 10.51
C GLY A 268 -12.40 14.04 11.02
N HIS A 269 -11.77 15.23 11.12
CA HIS A 269 -10.36 15.39 11.46
C HIS A 269 -9.95 14.74 12.79
N ALA A 270 -10.76 14.90 13.83
CA ALA A 270 -10.43 14.37 15.15
C ALA A 270 -10.75 12.87 15.27
N GLN A 271 -11.65 12.35 14.42
CA GLN A 271 -11.95 10.93 14.33
C GLN A 271 -10.77 10.15 13.72
N ALA A 272 -10.05 10.74 12.78
CA ALA A 272 -8.83 10.16 12.20
C ALA A 272 -7.72 9.96 13.24
N LEU A 273 -7.45 10.97 14.08
CA LEU A 273 -6.45 10.88 15.15
C LEU A 273 -6.85 9.88 16.25
N ALA A 274 -8.14 9.85 16.57
CA ALA A 274 -8.74 8.89 17.48
C ALA A 274 -8.56 7.44 17.00
N ARG A 275 -8.86 7.18 15.73
CA ARG A 275 -8.73 5.87 15.11
C ARG A 275 -7.26 5.46 15.00
N MET A 276 -6.37 6.38 14.66
CA MET A 276 -4.92 6.14 14.61
C MET A 276 -4.34 5.59 15.92
N ARG A 277 -4.83 6.08 17.07
CA ARG A 277 -4.41 5.55 18.39
C ARG A 277 -4.74 4.08 18.59
N ILE A 278 -5.76 3.58 17.90
CA ILE A 278 -6.23 2.20 17.97
C ILE A 278 -5.56 1.38 16.87
N ALA A 279 -5.54 1.85 15.62
CA ALA A 279 -5.00 1.14 14.46
C ALA A 279 -3.59 0.61 14.64
N LEU A 280 -2.71 1.40 15.24
CA LEU A 280 -1.31 1.02 15.45
C LEU A 280 -1.09 0.00 16.58
N ARG A 281 -2.13 -0.28 17.37
CA ARG A 281 -2.03 -1.07 18.62
C ARG A 281 -3.01 -2.22 18.68
N VAL A 282 -4.10 -2.17 17.91
CA VAL A 282 -5.19 -3.14 17.97
C VAL A 282 -4.67 -4.53 17.64
N VAL A 283 -3.84 -4.68 16.61
CA VAL A 283 -3.11 -5.93 16.33
C VAL A 283 -1.65 -5.73 16.74
N PRO A 284 -1.21 -6.27 17.89
CA PRO A 284 0.16 -6.11 18.36
C PRO A 284 1.15 -6.73 17.39
N GLY A 285 2.23 -6.02 17.10
CA GLY A 285 3.33 -6.56 16.29
C GLY A 285 3.23 -6.32 14.79
N GLN A 286 2.20 -5.65 14.28
CA GLN A 286 2.18 -5.22 12.86
C GLN A 286 3.20 -4.13 12.55
N PHE A 287 3.44 -3.24 13.52
CA PHE A 287 4.28 -2.04 13.36
C PHE A 287 5.46 -2.00 14.34
N PRO A 288 6.58 -1.34 13.99
CA PRO A 288 7.72 -1.14 14.87
C PRO A 288 7.34 -0.45 16.18
N ARG A 289 7.69 -1.09 17.30
CA ARG A 289 7.35 -0.61 18.65
C ARG A 289 7.87 0.80 18.93
N ASP A 290 9.09 1.11 18.51
CA ASP A 290 9.70 2.42 18.66
C ASP A 290 8.92 3.53 17.95
N VAL A 291 8.41 3.24 16.74
CA VAL A 291 7.54 4.15 15.99
C VAL A 291 6.16 4.28 16.67
N VAL A 292 5.57 3.17 17.09
CA VAL A 292 4.26 3.17 17.77
C VAL A 292 4.31 3.93 19.10
N ASP A 293 5.37 3.74 19.90
CA ASP A 293 5.55 4.42 21.19
C ASP A 293 5.65 5.94 20.99
N LEU A 294 6.44 6.38 20.00
CA LEU A 294 6.59 7.79 19.62
C LEU A 294 5.27 8.41 19.12
N LEU A 295 4.53 7.69 18.26
CA LEU A 295 3.22 8.13 17.77
C LEU A 295 2.21 8.24 18.91
N THR A 296 2.22 7.28 19.84
CA THR A 296 1.34 7.28 21.02
C THR A 296 1.61 8.49 21.91
N GLU A 297 2.88 8.86 22.10
CA GLU A 297 3.24 10.08 22.81
C GLU A 297 2.70 11.33 22.10
N ARG A 298 2.90 11.44 20.79
CA ARG A 298 2.42 12.59 20.00
C ARG A 298 0.90 12.72 19.97
N LEU A 299 0.20 11.60 19.84
CA LEU A 299 -1.27 11.58 19.81
C LEU A 299 -1.91 11.84 21.18
N ARG A 300 -1.14 11.81 22.28
CA ARG A 300 -1.64 12.19 23.62
C ARG A 300 -1.99 13.67 23.71
N ASP A 301 -1.21 14.50 23.02
CA ASP A 301 -1.38 15.96 23.02
C ASP A 301 -2.42 16.43 21.99
N CYS A 302 -2.96 15.50 21.19
CA CYS A 302 -3.99 15.80 20.21
C CYS A 302 -5.39 15.76 20.83
N ALA A 303 -6.18 16.82 20.57
CA ALA A 303 -7.60 16.83 20.89
C ALA A 303 -8.35 15.76 20.10
N LEU A 304 -9.16 14.96 20.79
CA LEU A 304 -10.05 13.96 20.20
C LEU A 304 -11.49 14.48 20.29
N GLU A 305 -12.26 14.31 19.22
CA GLU A 305 -13.71 14.51 19.26
C GLU A 305 -14.39 13.22 19.71
N GLN A 306 -15.61 13.39 20.23
CA GLN A 306 -16.51 12.28 20.53
C GLN A 306 -17.03 11.72 19.21
N ALA A 307 -16.96 10.41 19.05
CA ALA A 307 -17.57 9.72 17.93
C ALA A 307 -19.11 9.83 18.04
N PRO A 308 -19.83 9.73 16.91
CA PRO A 308 -21.28 9.70 16.94
C PRO A 308 -21.80 8.59 17.85
N ALA A 309 -22.98 8.78 18.44
CA ALA A 309 -23.61 7.74 19.25
C ALA A 309 -23.95 6.52 18.37
N HIS A 310 -23.42 5.35 18.73
CA HIS A 310 -23.69 4.09 18.04
C HIS A 310 -24.73 3.26 18.79
N ASP A 311 -25.49 2.45 18.06
CA ASP A 311 -26.42 1.48 18.64
C ASP A 311 -25.62 0.34 19.33
N PRO A 312 -25.69 0.21 20.67
CA PRO A 312 -25.00 -0.84 21.42
C PRO A 312 -25.34 -2.26 20.95
N GLN A 313 -26.57 -2.47 20.45
CA GLN A 313 -26.99 -3.76 19.92
C GLN A 313 -26.30 -4.06 18.60
N HIS A 314 -26.23 -3.08 17.69
CA HIS A 314 -25.50 -3.24 16.44
C HIS A 314 -24.01 -3.54 16.68
N LEU A 315 -23.36 -2.81 17.59
CA LEU A 315 -21.97 -3.06 17.97
C LEU A 315 -21.77 -4.49 18.49
N ARG A 316 -22.68 -4.97 19.34
CA ARG A 316 -22.67 -6.35 19.85
C ARG A 316 -22.73 -7.38 18.72
N GLU A 317 -23.59 -7.16 17.74
CA GLU A 317 -23.73 -8.03 16.57
C GLU A 317 -22.48 -8.04 15.69
N VAL A 318 -21.85 -6.88 15.49
CA VAL A 318 -20.58 -6.77 14.76
C VAL A 318 -19.46 -7.52 15.47
N VAL A 319 -19.30 -7.32 16.79
CA VAL A 319 -18.26 -8.02 17.57
C VAL A 319 -18.49 -9.54 17.55
N ALA A 320 -19.74 -9.99 17.71
CA ALA A 320 -20.08 -11.40 17.64
C ALA A 320 -19.73 -12.00 16.27
N ALA A 321 -20.09 -11.33 15.18
CA ALA A 321 -19.75 -11.78 13.83
C ALA A 321 -18.23 -11.88 13.60
N LEU A 322 -17.46 -10.90 14.11
CA LEU A 322 -15.98 -10.91 14.05
C LEU A 322 -15.39 -12.12 14.78
N LEU A 323 -15.80 -12.34 16.05
CA LEU A 323 -15.33 -13.46 16.85
C LEU A 323 -15.70 -14.79 16.22
N ASP A 324 -16.99 -14.98 15.87
CA ASP A 324 -17.47 -16.22 15.27
C ASP A 324 -16.71 -16.54 13.97
N GLY A 325 -16.45 -15.52 13.13
CA GLY A 325 -15.70 -15.69 11.88
C GLY A 325 -14.24 -16.07 12.10
N LEU A 326 -13.54 -15.34 12.96
CA LEU A 326 -12.14 -15.61 13.29
C LEU A 326 -11.97 -16.97 14.00
N GLU A 327 -12.90 -17.36 14.87
CA GLU A 327 -12.89 -18.67 15.51
C GLU A 327 -13.12 -19.81 14.52
N ARG A 328 -14.04 -19.65 13.57
CA ARG A 328 -14.19 -20.60 12.45
C ARG A 328 -12.91 -20.70 11.63
N ALA A 329 -12.28 -19.57 11.30
CA ALA A 329 -11.02 -19.57 10.56
C ALA A 329 -9.89 -20.28 11.34
N ARG A 330 -9.79 -20.03 12.65
CA ARG A 330 -8.86 -20.74 13.53
C ARG A 330 -9.10 -22.25 13.50
N ASP A 331 -10.35 -22.66 13.61
CA ASP A 331 -10.72 -24.08 13.67
C ASP A 331 -10.46 -24.79 12.33
N GLU A 332 -10.68 -24.12 11.20
CA GLU A 332 -10.31 -24.59 9.86
C GLU A 332 -8.79 -24.69 9.69
N ALA A 333 -8.03 -23.71 10.15
CA ALA A 333 -6.56 -23.77 10.15
C ALA A 333 -6.06 -24.97 11.00
N LEU A 334 -6.64 -25.20 12.17
CA LEU A 334 -6.33 -26.36 13.01
C LEU A 334 -6.78 -27.69 12.39
N ARG A 335 -7.87 -27.71 11.61
CA ARG A 335 -8.29 -28.89 10.84
C ARG A 335 -7.23 -29.23 9.78
N LEU A 336 -6.78 -28.24 9.02
CA LEU A 336 -5.71 -28.42 8.02
C LEU A 336 -4.42 -28.92 8.65
N GLN A 337 -4.03 -28.35 9.79
CA GLN A 337 -2.82 -28.77 10.51
C GLN A 337 -2.89 -30.23 10.98
N ARG A 338 -4.07 -30.69 11.42
CA ARG A 338 -4.32 -32.07 11.87
C ARG A 338 -4.39 -33.08 10.72
N GLY A 339 -4.74 -32.64 9.50
CA GLY A 339 -4.80 -33.50 8.31
C GLY A 339 -3.47 -34.19 7.97
N GLY A 340 -2.34 -33.64 8.44
CA GLY A 340 -1.05 -34.35 8.52
C GLY A 340 -0.20 -34.35 7.24
N ASP A 341 -0.80 -34.20 6.05
CA ASP A 341 -0.11 -34.20 4.75
C ASP A 341 0.29 -32.80 4.25
N LEU A 342 0.83 -31.96 5.15
CA LEU A 342 1.39 -30.65 4.79
C LEU A 342 2.90 -30.76 4.63
N ARG A 343 3.46 -30.18 3.55
CA ARG A 343 4.90 -29.91 3.46
C ARG A 343 5.37 -28.99 4.58
N GLU A 344 6.68 -28.91 4.75
CA GLU A 344 7.29 -28.04 5.75
C GLU A 344 6.97 -26.55 5.52
N ASP A 345 7.01 -26.09 4.27
CA ASP A 345 6.66 -24.72 3.88
C ASP A 345 5.16 -24.43 4.04
N GLU A 346 4.28 -25.38 3.66
CA GLU A 346 2.84 -25.30 3.93
C GLU A 346 2.53 -25.22 5.44
N ARG A 347 3.22 -26.04 6.23
CA ARG A 347 3.07 -26.07 7.68
C ARG A 347 3.52 -24.75 8.32
N ALA A 348 4.63 -24.19 7.86
CA ALA A 348 5.12 -22.90 8.32
C ALA A 348 4.13 -21.76 7.95
N ALA A 349 3.63 -21.75 6.72
CA ALA A 349 2.62 -20.77 6.28
C ALA A 349 1.32 -20.87 7.09
N LEU A 350 0.85 -22.08 7.36
CA LEU A 350 -0.35 -22.31 8.15
C LEU A 350 -0.15 -21.92 9.64
N GLN A 351 1.01 -22.22 10.21
CA GLN A 351 1.36 -21.78 11.57
C GLN A 351 1.41 -20.26 11.67
N HIS A 352 1.98 -19.58 10.68
CA HIS A 352 1.99 -18.13 10.58
C HIS A 352 0.57 -17.55 10.56
N LEU A 353 -0.29 -18.04 9.67
CA LEU A 353 -1.70 -17.61 9.62
C LEU A 353 -2.44 -17.87 10.92
N LEU A 354 -2.22 -19.03 11.56
CA LEU A 354 -2.85 -19.34 12.83
C LEU A 354 -2.44 -18.33 13.91
N LEU A 355 -1.17 -17.93 13.95
CA LEU A 355 -0.69 -16.88 14.87
C LEU A 355 -1.35 -15.54 14.59
N LEU A 356 -1.48 -15.15 13.31
CA LEU A 356 -2.18 -13.91 12.93
C LEU A 356 -3.65 -13.96 13.36
N ILE A 357 -4.39 -15.01 12.99
CA ILE A 357 -5.81 -15.17 13.35
C ILE A 357 -6.01 -15.11 14.86
N VAL A 358 -5.18 -15.82 15.63
CA VAL A 358 -5.23 -15.77 17.10
C VAL A 358 -4.90 -14.37 17.62
N GLY A 359 -3.96 -13.66 16.99
CA GLY A 359 -3.66 -12.26 17.30
C GLY A 359 -4.88 -11.34 17.14
N TYR A 360 -5.67 -11.50 16.08
CA TYR A 360 -6.94 -10.76 15.89
C TYR A 360 -8.00 -11.13 16.94
N ILE A 361 -8.11 -12.41 17.31
CA ILE A 361 -9.02 -12.84 18.39
C ILE A 361 -8.60 -12.21 19.72
N MET A 362 -7.31 -12.25 20.05
CA MET A 362 -6.76 -11.65 21.26
C MET A 362 -6.97 -10.12 21.26
N ALA A 363 -6.79 -9.44 20.14
CA ALA A 363 -7.07 -8.01 20.00
C ALA A 363 -8.51 -7.63 20.41
N ILE A 364 -9.50 -8.44 19.99
CA ILE A 364 -10.91 -8.25 20.35
C ILE A 364 -11.12 -8.48 21.86
N HIS A 365 -10.46 -9.47 22.46
CA HIS A 365 -10.60 -9.71 23.89
C HIS A 365 -9.87 -8.67 24.75
N ASP A 366 -8.66 -8.28 24.38
CA ASP A 366 -7.80 -7.35 25.11
C ASP A 366 -8.30 -5.91 25.05
N SER A 367 -9.01 -5.54 23.98
CA SER A 367 -9.75 -4.28 23.89
C SER A 367 -11.01 -4.24 24.78
N GLY A 368 -11.39 -5.37 25.39
CA GLY A 368 -12.62 -5.51 26.16
C GLY A 368 -13.87 -5.78 25.30
N ALA A 369 -13.77 -5.67 23.97
CA ALA A 369 -14.88 -5.90 23.05
C ALA A 369 -15.49 -7.30 23.20
N GLY A 370 -14.67 -8.33 23.42
CA GLY A 370 -15.19 -9.69 23.62
C GLY A 370 -16.11 -9.85 24.85
N LYS A 371 -15.81 -9.16 25.96
CA LYS A 371 -16.67 -9.19 27.17
C LYS A 371 -18.00 -8.46 26.97
N MET A 372 -18.10 -7.62 25.95
CA MET A 372 -19.30 -6.85 25.65
C MET A 372 -20.39 -7.67 24.99
N VAL A 373 -20.02 -8.75 24.30
CA VAL A 373 -20.98 -9.72 23.74
C VAL A 373 -21.88 -10.28 24.85
N GLU A 374 -21.32 -10.45 26.05
CA GLU A 374 -21.98 -11.04 27.21
C GLU A 374 -22.74 -10.00 28.08
N GLN A 375 -22.38 -8.71 28.04
CA GLN A 375 -22.83 -7.69 29.00
C GLN A 375 -23.44 -6.43 28.34
N LEU A 376 -24.43 -6.59 27.48
CA LEU A 376 -25.11 -5.47 26.79
C LEU A 376 -25.63 -4.35 27.74
N PRO A 377 -26.20 -4.63 28.93
CA PRO A 377 -26.66 -3.57 29.84
C PRO A 377 -25.54 -2.64 30.33
N TRP A 378 -24.30 -3.13 30.45
CA TRP A 378 -23.15 -2.30 30.83
C TRP A 378 -22.79 -1.32 29.71
N LEU A 379 -22.81 -1.78 28.45
CA LEU A 379 -22.47 -0.94 27.29
C LEU A 379 -23.45 0.22 27.11
N ILE A 380 -24.74 -0.05 27.32
CA ILE A 380 -25.80 0.98 27.32
C ILE A 380 -25.52 2.04 28.40
N ALA A 381 -24.95 1.64 29.54
CA ALA A 381 -24.65 2.53 30.65
C ALA A 381 -23.28 3.25 30.53
N ALA A 382 -22.43 2.88 29.55
CA ALA A 382 -21.07 3.38 29.39
C ALA A 382 -20.79 3.82 27.93
N PRO A 383 -21.30 5.00 27.51
CA PRO A 383 -21.19 5.47 26.12
C PRO A 383 -19.74 5.64 25.63
N GLU A 384 -18.83 6.06 26.51
CA GLU A 384 -17.40 6.19 26.20
C GLU A 384 -16.74 4.84 25.84
N ALA A 385 -17.20 3.74 26.47
CA ALA A 385 -16.71 2.41 26.16
C ALA A 385 -17.28 1.88 24.84
N ALA A 386 -18.53 2.22 24.51
CA ALA A 386 -19.12 1.91 23.21
C ALA A 386 -18.37 2.58 22.07
N GLU A 387 -17.92 3.82 22.28
CA GLU A 387 -17.12 4.57 21.34
C GLU A 387 -15.75 3.92 21.07
N GLU A 388 -15.03 3.52 22.12
CA GLU A 388 -13.73 2.87 21.96
C GLU A 388 -13.85 1.55 21.18
N VAL A 389 -14.91 0.78 21.44
CA VAL A 389 -15.14 -0.49 20.77
C VAL A 389 -15.62 -0.34 19.34
N ASP A 390 -16.43 0.68 19.04
CA ASP A 390 -16.75 1.01 17.65
C ASP A 390 -15.48 1.24 16.83
N ARG A 391 -14.54 2.04 17.36
CA ARG A 391 -13.26 2.30 16.69
C ARG A 391 -12.44 1.03 16.49
N VAL A 392 -12.40 0.12 17.48
CA VAL A 392 -11.77 -1.20 17.35
C VAL A 392 -12.45 -2.03 16.26
N CYS A 393 -13.78 -2.06 16.21
CA CYS A 393 -14.53 -2.79 15.20
C CYS A 393 -14.33 -2.22 13.79
N CYS A 394 -14.34 -0.89 13.67
CA CYS A 394 -14.07 -0.19 12.42
C CYS A 394 -12.67 -0.53 11.89
N GLU A 395 -11.69 -0.61 12.79
CA GLU A 395 -10.33 -0.94 12.41
C GLU A 395 -10.15 -2.42 12.04
N LEU A 396 -10.72 -3.34 12.82
CA LEU A 396 -10.66 -4.77 12.48
C LEU A 396 -11.39 -5.07 11.17
N ARG A 397 -12.55 -4.46 10.94
CA ARG A 397 -13.29 -4.51 9.66
C ARG A 397 -12.40 -4.09 8.50
N TRP A 398 -11.59 -3.05 8.70
CA TRP A 398 -10.68 -2.53 7.68
C TRP A 398 -9.53 -3.49 7.38
N GLN A 399 -8.95 -4.13 8.40
CA GLN A 399 -7.79 -5.01 8.21
C GLN A 399 -8.14 -6.43 7.75
N LEU A 400 -9.38 -6.90 7.97
CA LEU A 400 -9.80 -8.26 7.63
C LEU A 400 -9.60 -8.67 6.15
N PRO A 401 -9.93 -7.82 5.15
CA PRO A 401 -9.63 -8.12 3.75
C PRO A 401 -8.14 -8.42 3.53
N GLY A 402 -7.25 -7.66 4.16
CA GLY A 402 -5.81 -7.88 4.09
C GLY A 402 -5.39 -9.23 4.67
N LEU A 403 -5.95 -9.63 5.83
CA LEU A 403 -5.70 -10.96 6.41
C LEU A 403 -6.17 -12.09 5.47
N ARG A 404 -7.36 -11.94 4.86
CA ARG A 404 -7.86 -12.88 3.86
C ARG A 404 -6.95 -12.93 2.64
N HIS A 405 -6.52 -11.78 2.11
CA HIS A 405 -5.66 -11.72 0.94
C HIS A 405 -4.30 -12.36 1.21
N HIS A 406 -3.73 -12.12 2.39
CA HIS A 406 -2.50 -12.76 2.83
C HIS A 406 -2.66 -14.29 2.93
N ALA A 407 -3.78 -14.76 3.48
CA ALA A 407 -4.09 -16.20 3.50
C ALA A 407 -4.20 -16.78 2.08
N ALA A 408 -4.86 -16.08 1.16
CA ALA A 408 -4.98 -16.49 -0.23
C ALA A 408 -3.63 -16.48 -0.94
N LEU A 409 -2.75 -15.51 -0.65
CA LEU A 409 -1.40 -15.42 -1.19
C LEU A 409 -0.54 -16.60 -0.73
N LEU A 410 -0.59 -16.94 0.56
CA LEU A 410 0.13 -18.08 1.10
C LEU A 410 -0.40 -19.40 0.54
N ALA A 411 -1.72 -19.56 0.44
CA ALA A 411 -2.33 -20.72 -0.18
C ALA A 411 -1.87 -20.85 -1.65
N HIS A 412 -1.93 -19.77 -2.42
CA HIS A 412 -1.51 -19.77 -3.81
C HIS A 412 -0.03 -20.12 -4.00
N ARG A 413 0.86 -19.59 -3.16
CA ARG A 413 2.32 -19.82 -3.29
C ARG A 413 2.80 -21.14 -2.70
N ARG A 414 2.15 -21.63 -1.64
CA ARG A 414 2.67 -22.74 -0.82
C ARG A 414 1.78 -23.97 -0.86
N ALA A 415 0.48 -23.85 -1.07
CA ALA A 415 -0.41 -25.02 -1.03
C ALA A 415 -0.13 -25.98 -2.20
N ARG A 416 -0.16 -27.28 -1.93
CA ARG A 416 -0.22 -28.30 -2.99
C ARG A 416 -1.55 -28.29 -3.73
N SER A 417 -2.62 -27.99 -2.99
CA SER A 417 -4.00 -27.95 -3.47
C SER A 417 -4.66 -26.69 -2.90
N ALA A 418 -5.06 -25.77 -3.77
CA ALA A 418 -5.78 -24.57 -3.38
C ALA A 418 -7.14 -24.91 -2.73
N ASP A 419 -7.80 -25.96 -3.22
CA ASP A 419 -9.12 -26.40 -2.74
C ASP A 419 -9.09 -26.79 -1.25
N ASP A 420 -7.96 -27.30 -0.76
CA ASP A 420 -7.84 -27.67 0.66
C ASP A 420 -7.92 -26.45 1.57
N TRP A 421 -7.43 -25.31 1.10
CA TRP A 421 -7.39 -24.04 1.84
C TRP A 421 -8.67 -23.23 1.70
N GLN A 422 -9.54 -23.56 0.74
CA GLN A 422 -10.76 -22.81 0.47
C GLN A 422 -11.68 -22.65 1.70
N PRO A 423 -11.94 -23.68 2.54
CA PRO A 423 -12.74 -23.51 3.75
C PRO A 423 -12.17 -22.49 4.75
N LEU A 424 -10.84 -22.38 4.82
CA LEU A 424 -10.18 -21.36 5.64
C LEU A 424 -10.38 -19.95 5.05
N LEU A 425 -10.25 -19.82 3.72
CA LEU A 425 -10.47 -18.55 3.03
C LEU A 425 -11.93 -18.08 3.17
N ASP A 426 -12.89 -18.99 3.00
CA ASP A 426 -14.31 -18.71 3.18
C ASP A 426 -14.64 -18.30 4.63
N ALA A 427 -13.94 -18.88 5.61
CA ALA A 427 -14.12 -18.50 7.01
C ALA A 427 -13.59 -17.09 7.33
N LEU A 428 -12.57 -16.62 6.59
CA LEU A 428 -12.02 -15.27 6.69
C LEU A 428 -12.87 -14.22 5.95
N ASP A 429 -13.80 -14.64 5.09
CA ASP A 429 -14.82 -13.77 4.48
C ASP A 429 -15.96 -13.48 5.46
N ILE A 430 -15.63 -12.72 6.51
CA ILE A 430 -16.56 -12.41 7.60
C ILE A 430 -17.59 -11.36 7.14
N ALA A 431 -18.82 -11.80 6.93
CA ALA A 431 -19.95 -10.92 6.67
C ALA A 431 -20.36 -10.16 7.94
N LEU A 432 -20.09 -8.85 7.97
CA LEU A 432 -20.46 -8.00 9.10
C LEU A 432 -21.85 -7.38 8.92
N PRO A 433 -22.66 -7.29 9.99
CA PRO A 433 -23.92 -6.57 9.96
C PRO A 433 -23.73 -5.14 9.45
N THR A 434 -24.66 -4.68 8.61
CA THR A 434 -24.76 -3.27 8.20
C THR A 434 -25.72 -2.54 9.13
N ALA A 435 -25.42 -1.28 9.46
CA ALA A 435 -26.33 -0.45 10.23
C ALA A 435 -27.65 -0.26 9.46
N GLN A 436 -28.79 -0.28 10.15
CA GLN A 436 -30.09 -0.01 9.52
C GLN A 436 -30.07 1.36 8.83
N GLY A 437 -30.28 1.39 7.51
CA GLY A 437 -30.26 2.62 6.71
C GLY A 437 -28.92 2.96 6.05
N ALA A 438 -27.88 2.12 6.20
CA ALA A 438 -26.66 2.26 5.41
C ALA A 438 -26.96 2.05 3.91
N PRO A 439 -26.35 2.83 2.99
CA PRO A 439 -26.53 2.63 1.56
C PRO A 439 -26.15 1.19 1.19
N ALA A 440 -26.94 0.58 0.30
CA ALA A 440 -26.64 -0.76 -0.21
C ALA A 440 -25.21 -0.77 -0.79
N PRO A 441 -24.46 -1.88 -0.62
CA PRO A 441 -23.16 -2.01 -1.28
C PRO A 441 -23.34 -1.73 -2.78
N VAL A 442 -22.43 -0.93 -3.34
CA VAL A 442 -22.40 -0.63 -4.77
C VAL A 442 -22.39 -1.98 -5.52
N PRO A 443 -23.28 -2.21 -6.50
CA PRO A 443 -23.34 -3.48 -7.20
C PRO A 443 -21.99 -3.78 -7.82
N ALA A 444 -21.56 -5.05 -7.73
CA ALA A 444 -20.33 -5.52 -8.36
C ALA A 444 -20.34 -5.12 -9.85
N LEU A 445 -19.27 -4.43 -10.27
CA LEU A 445 -19.07 -4.07 -11.67
C LEU A 445 -18.97 -5.36 -12.50
N ASP A 446 -19.53 -5.34 -13.70
CA ASP A 446 -19.45 -6.44 -14.66
C ASP A 446 -17.97 -6.65 -15.07
N THR A 447 -17.34 -7.69 -14.55
CA THR A 447 -15.91 -8.02 -14.73
C THR A 447 -15.59 -8.73 -16.05
N ALA A 448 -16.58 -8.92 -16.93
CA ALA A 448 -16.42 -9.61 -18.20
C ALA A 448 -15.34 -9.07 -19.19
N PRO A 449 -14.92 -7.77 -19.20
CA PRO A 449 -13.95 -7.31 -20.20
C PRO A 449 -12.47 -7.63 -19.92
N LEU A 450 -12.10 -8.19 -18.75
CA LEU A 450 -10.69 -8.20 -18.28
C LEU A 450 -9.84 -9.41 -18.72
N GLN A 451 -10.43 -10.44 -19.32
CA GLN A 451 -9.85 -11.79 -19.33
C GLN A 451 -8.58 -12.03 -20.17
N THR A 452 -8.22 -11.14 -21.11
CA THR A 452 -7.07 -11.38 -22.01
C THR A 452 -5.82 -10.57 -21.68
N ALA A 453 -5.96 -9.39 -21.07
CA ALA A 453 -4.83 -8.59 -20.56
C ALA A 453 -4.36 -9.10 -19.19
N GLN A 454 -5.29 -9.64 -18.42
CA GLN A 454 -5.07 -10.14 -17.07
C GLN A 454 -4.13 -11.36 -17.04
N ALA A 455 -4.22 -12.29 -17.99
CA ALA A 455 -3.36 -13.49 -18.00
C ALA A 455 -1.86 -13.21 -18.29
N GLU A 456 -1.54 -12.24 -19.16
CA GLU A 456 -0.15 -11.83 -19.41
C GLU A 456 0.41 -11.06 -18.20
N GLN A 457 -0.42 -10.24 -17.57
CA GLN A 457 -0.04 -9.46 -16.39
C GLN A 457 0.10 -10.37 -15.15
N GLU A 458 -0.77 -11.35 -14.95
CA GLU A 458 -0.68 -12.38 -13.91
C GLU A 458 0.61 -13.20 -14.04
N ALA A 459 0.93 -13.73 -15.23
CA ALA A 459 2.17 -14.48 -15.45
C ALA A 459 3.43 -13.63 -15.18
N GLN A 460 3.33 -12.32 -15.39
CA GLN A 460 4.39 -11.37 -15.11
C GLN A 460 4.47 -11.00 -13.62
N CYS A 461 3.33 -10.90 -12.94
CA CYS A 461 3.25 -10.77 -11.49
C CYS A 461 3.89 -11.99 -10.82
N ASP A 462 3.60 -13.19 -11.30
CA ASP A 462 4.16 -14.47 -10.83
C ASP A 462 5.69 -14.46 -11.00
N ALA A 463 6.20 -14.15 -12.19
CA ALA A 463 7.64 -14.08 -12.43
C ALA A 463 8.36 -13.05 -11.53
N MET A 464 7.75 -11.87 -11.33
CA MET A 464 8.33 -10.81 -10.51
C MET A 464 8.23 -11.10 -9.00
N THR A 465 7.22 -11.84 -8.54
CA THR A 465 7.12 -12.20 -7.12
C THR A 465 7.83 -13.51 -6.76
N ASP A 466 7.92 -14.47 -7.68
CA ASP A 466 8.64 -15.74 -7.49
C ASP A 466 10.15 -15.56 -7.60
N ALA A 467 10.64 -14.60 -8.40
CA ALA A 467 12.06 -14.23 -8.41
C ALA A 467 12.54 -13.58 -7.09
N LEU A 468 11.61 -13.27 -6.18
CA LEU A 468 11.84 -12.50 -4.96
C LEU A 468 11.70 -13.29 -3.65
N GLY A 469 11.17 -14.51 -3.71
CA GLY A 469 11.06 -15.45 -2.58
C GLY A 469 12.09 -16.57 -2.66
#